data_AF-A0ABD0PA94-F1
#
_entry.id   AF-A0ABD0PA94-F1
#
_cell.length_a   1.000
_cell.length_b   1.000
_cell.length_c   1.000
_cell.angle_alpha   90.00
_cell.angle_beta   90.00
_cell.angle_gamma   90.00
#
_symmetry.space_group_name_H-M   'P 1'
#
loop_
_entity.id
_entity.type
_entity.pdbx_description
1 polymer ?
#
loop_
_entity_poly.entity_id
_entity_poly.type
_entity_poly.pdbx_seq_one_letter_code
_entity_poly.pdbx_strand_id
1 'polypeptide(L)' 'IQPYDKIEAKGLPDNIADSLNKLVVVKLNGGLGTSMGCKGPKSLISVRNENTFLDLTVQQIE' A
#
# COMPACT_ATOMS: atom_id res chain seq x y z
N ILE A 1 -19.90 8.76 -9.35
CA ILE A 1 -18.98 8.05 -8.43
C ILE A 1 -19.85 7.27 -7.44
N GLN A 2 -19.61 5.97 -7.25
CA GLN A 2 -20.36 5.18 -6.26
C GLN A 2 -19.69 5.31 -4.88
N PRO A 3 -20.46 5.51 -3.78
CA PRO A 3 -19.90 5.49 -2.42
C PRO A 3 -19.30 4.12 -2.06
N TYR A 4 -18.25 4.12 -1.24
CA TYR A 4 -17.55 2.89 -0.81
C TYR A 4 -18.51 1.91 -0.12
N ASP A 5 -19.38 2.41 0.77
CA ASP A 5 -20.36 1.61 1.52
C ASP A 5 -21.26 0.76 0.61
N LYS A 6 -21.53 1.23 -0.61
CA LYS A 6 -22.33 0.48 -1.60
C LYS A 6 -21.53 -0.62 -2.32
N ILE A 7 -20.21 -0.54 -2.33
CA ILE A 7 -19.32 -1.57 -2.87
C ILE A 7 -19.15 -2.66 -1.83
N GLU A 8 -18.91 -2.28 -0.57
CA GLU A 8 -18.79 -3.21 0.55
C GLU A 8 -20.04 -4.06 0.74
N ALA A 9 -21.23 -3.47 0.60
CA ALA A 9 -22.51 -4.17 0.70
C ALA A 9 -22.70 -5.33 -0.31
N LYS A 10 -21.87 -5.41 -1.37
CA LYS A 10 -21.91 -6.52 -2.34
C LYS A 10 -21.22 -7.79 -1.82
N GLY A 11 -20.45 -7.70 -0.74
CA GLY A 11 -19.66 -8.79 -0.19
C GLY A 11 -18.35 -9.05 -0.93
N LEU A 12 -17.59 -10.01 -0.41
CA LEU A 12 -16.34 -10.47 -1.01
C LEU A 12 -16.62 -11.45 -2.16
N PRO A 13 -15.75 -11.55 -3.17
CA PRO A 13 -15.87 -12.57 -4.20
C PRO A 13 -15.72 -13.97 -3.59
N ASP A 14 -16.42 -14.96 -4.16
CA ASP A 14 -16.39 -16.35 -3.67
C ASP A 14 -14.96 -16.94 -3.64
N ASN A 15 -14.13 -16.58 -4.63
CA ASN A 15 -12.71 -16.94 -4.66
C ASN A 15 -11.82 -15.69 -4.73
N ILE A 16 -11.39 -15.25 -3.55
CA ILE A 16 -10.51 -14.10 -3.37
C ILE A 16 -9.12 -14.37 -3.95
N ALA A 17 -8.58 -15.57 -3.78
CA ALA A 17 -7.22 -15.93 -4.23
C ALA A 17 -7.08 -15.82 -5.75
N ASP A 18 -8.03 -16.36 -6.51
CA ASP A 18 -8.03 -16.27 -7.98
C ASP A 18 -8.12 -14.83 -8.49
N SER A 19 -8.83 -13.98 -7.73
CA SER A 19 -8.96 -12.55 -8.05
C SER A 19 -7.66 -11.80 -7.76
N LEU A 20 -7.02 -12.08 -6.63
CA LEU A 20 -5.74 -11.48 -6.24
C LEU A 20 -4.57 -11.92 -7.13
N ASN A 21 -4.57 -13.16 -7.62
CA ASN A 21 -3.54 -13.66 -8.55
C ASN A 21 -3.47 -12.88 -9.88
N LYS A 22 -4.53 -12.14 -10.23
CA LYS A 22 -4.60 -11.29 -11.43
C LYS A 22 -4.29 -9.83 -11.14
N LEU A 23 -4.10 -9.46 -9.86
CA LEU A 23 -3.88 -8.11 -9.40
C LEU A 23 -2.37 -7.84 -9.25
N VAL A 24 -1.93 -6.66 -9.72
CA VAL A 24 -0.55 -6.19 -9.49
C VAL A 24 -0.61 -4.89 -8.68
N VAL A 25 0.22 -4.81 -7.63
CA VAL A 25 0.37 -3.61 -6.81
C VAL A 25 1.64 -2.87 -7.23
N VAL A 26 1.49 -1.66 -7.76
CA VAL A 26 2.60 -0.76 -8.09
C VAL A 26 2.60 0.43 -7.14
N LYS A 27 3.75 0.70 -6.51
CA LYS A 27 3.95 1.89 -5.66
C LYS A 27 4.88 2.87 -6.35
N LEU A 28 4.44 4.12 -6.48
CA LEU A 28 5.27 5.21 -7.00
C LEU A 28 6.27 5.64 -5.92
N ASN A 29 7.56 5.48 -6.20
CA ASN A 29 8.64 5.72 -5.25
C ASN A 29 9.65 6.80 -5.71
N GLY A 30 9.23 7.71 -6.58
CA GLY A 30 10.10 8.79 -7.08
C GLY A 30 10.28 9.95 -6.10
N GLY A 31 9.49 10.00 -5.03
CA GLY A 31 9.50 11.10 -4.07
C GLY A 31 10.65 11.03 -3.07
N LEU A 32 11.23 12.18 -2.76
CA LEU A 32 12.24 12.32 -1.70
C LEU A 32 11.62 12.77 -0.37
N GLY A 33 12.31 12.48 0.72
CA GLY A 33 11.96 12.86 2.09
C GLY A 33 12.19 14.34 2.44
N THR A 34 12.52 15.18 1.47
CA THR A 34 13.05 16.53 1.71
C THR A 34 12.09 17.45 2.47
N SER A 35 10.78 17.35 2.22
CA SER A 35 9.77 18.14 2.95
C SER A 35 9.66 17.77 4.43
N MET A 36 10.16 16.60 4.83
CA MET A 36 10.19 16.13 6.21
C MET A 36 11.60 16.28 6.84
N GLY A 37 12.53 16.97 6.16
CA GLY A 37 13.91 17.16 6.63
C GLY A 37 14.81 15.92 6.49
N CYS A 38 14.32 14.86 5.86
CA CYS A 38 15.09 13.63 5.64
C CYS A 38 15.82 13.67 4.29
N LYS A 39 17.02 13.09 4.24
CA LYS A 39 17.75 12.86 2.99
C LYS A 39 17.37 11.50 2.41
N GLY A 40 17.21 11.44 1.09
CA GLY A 40 16.94 10.18 0.36
C GLY A 40 15.46 9.93 0.05
N PRO A 41 15.14 8.72 -0.46
CA PRO A 41 13.78 8.32 -0.85
C PRO A 41 12.81 8.38 0.32
N LYS A 42 11.58 8.86 0.07
CA LYS A 42 10.53 8.96 1.08
C LYS A 42 10.14 7.60 1.65
N SER A 43 10.23 6.55 0.83
CA SER A 43 9.87 5.18 1.22
C SER A 43 10.77 4.57 2.29
N LEU A 44 12.02 5.03 2.42
CA LEU A 44 13.00 4.51 3.38
C LEU A 44 12.93 5.22 4.75
N ILE A 45 11.95 6.08 4.95
CA ILE A 45 11.78 6.80 6.21
C ILE A 45 11.02 5.87 7.17
N SER A 46 11.59 5.68 8.35
CA SER A 46 10.97 4.95 9.46
C SER A 46 9.67 5.64 9.89
N VAL A 47 8.60 4.85 10.02
CA VAL A 47 7.24 5.32 10.34
C VAL A 47 6.79 4.80 11.69
N ARG A 48 6.98 3.50 11.95
CA ARG A 48 6.54 2.87 13.20
C ARG A 48 7.38 1.64 13.50
N ASN A 49 7.84 1.53 14.75
CA ASN A 49 8.64 0.38 15.22
C ASN A 49 9.86 0.11 14.31
N GLU A 50 10.55 1.18 13.90
CA GLU A 50 11.67 1.12 12.94
C GLU A 50 11.33 0.61 11.53
N ASN A 51 10.07 0.28 11.23
CA ASN A 51 9.66 -0.08 9.88
C ASN A 51 9.50 1.15 8.99
N THR A 52 10.07 1.08 7.80
CA THR A 52 9.89 2.09 6.76
C THR A 52 8.56 1.94 6.03
N PHE A 53 8.15 2.93 5.23
CA PHE A 53 6.97 2.78 4.37
C PHE A 53 7.09 1.58 3.42
N LEU A 54 8.31 1.31 2.94
CA LEU A 54 8.57 0.16 2.08
C LEU A 54 8.38 -1.15 2.85
N ASP A 55 8.95 -1.26 4.05
CA ASP A 55 8.81 -2.46 4.88
C ASP A 55 7.34 -2.76 5.20
N LEU A 56 6.56 -1.73 5.57
CA LEU A 56 5.13 -1.87 5.82
C LEU A 56 4.36 -2.30 4.57
N THR A 57 4.78 -1.88 3.38
CA THR A 57 4.15 -2.31 2.13
C THR A 57 4.46 -3.77 1.82
N VAL A 58 5.71 -4.19 2.05
CA VAL A 58 6.12 -5.59 1.85
C VAL A 58 5.36 -6.50 2.82
N GLN A 59 5.30 -6.16 4.12
CA GLN A 59 4.56 -6.90 5.14
C GLN A 59 3.06 -7.06 4.86
N GLN A 60 2.46 -6.19 4.04
CA GLN A 60 1.05 -6.31 3.64
C GLN A 60 0.83 -7.30 2.49
N ILE A 61 1.87 -7.61 1.73
CA ILE A 61 1.82 -8.45 0.52
C ILE A 61 2.45 -9.83 0.76
N GLU A 62 3.40 -9.92 1.69
CA GLU A 62 3.95 -11.17 2.23
C GLU A 62 2.89 -11.98 2.98
#